data_AF-A0AB34J545-F1
#
_entry.id   AF-A0AB34J545-F1
#
_cell.length_a   1.000
_cell.length_b   1.000
_cell.length_c   1.000
_cell.angle_alpha   90.00
_cell.angle_beta   90.00
_cell.angle_gamma   90.00
#
_symmetry.space_group_name_H-M   'P 1'
#
loop_
_entity.id
_entity.type
_entity.pdbx_description
1 polymer ?
#
loop_
_entity_poly.entity_id
_entity_poly.type
_entity_poly.pdbx_seq_one_letter_code
_entity_poly.pdbx_strand_id
1 'polypeptide(L)'
;MKPVEAMAALEVWKGAPRMASAPLGGFLAFKSPITLGAEEGGPDDEADAFTPSMFMERQLEQGRPIGLVIDLTSPPDGAVRLYDAAEWDDWDVEYLSLPCVPLAATTEPLSEPAPPDETCRRFNEACAAFWKQERNRRRYIAVHCLTGVNLAGFMIVRYLLQRGPLHKALQLFSAHRPPGVYSVELLEALFHGVPVALPPPQQWKPPPPPPWHPVRQRAFGKPAVPLFDAKRPAGPPAAPADAKRSKEAEAAGGEAADGLAAVGTPLGSDEAARLAAVCVELLGRSASPSSAAALLLESTPLDRSRLDSLRASPHLVTWRTLGERCALLLEPASGGGAPPALIDARGGAWRLPPMKWPRKADGRPLGGVLLLADLVCDREAQGSAVWRLLCHDLLACDGQSLVDQPLQKRLALLESEVLAPRKAPGVDLSTEKLRVRKKDFYRLKYIPYLLKQFIPKLTHSADGLIILPADTPYPVETGNPRALEWRKGSSSGDGVVGEKELVLWAETHFK
;
A
#
# COMPACT_ATOMS: atom_id res chain seq x y z
N MET A 1 -14.58 -23.66 21.81
CA MET A 1 -15.64 -22.97 21.03
C MET A 1 -16.94 -23.10 21.81
N LYS A 2 -17.84 -22.11 21.82
CA LYS A 2 -19.16 -22.30 22.46
C LYS A 2 -20.00 -23.28 21.62
N PRO A 3 -20.88 -24.10 22.20
CA PRO A 3 -21.66 -25.11 21.44
C PRO A 3 -22.44 -24.53 20.25
N VAL A 4 -22.97 -23.31 20.39
CA VAL A 4 -23.71 -22.60 19.33
C VAL A 4 -22.82 -22.19 18.15
N GLU A 5 -21.57 -21.77 18.43
CA GLU A 5 -20.59 -21.41 17.40
C GLU A 5 -20.10 -22.66 16.65
N ALA A 6 -19.98 -23.79 17.35
CA ALA A 6 -19.60 -25.08 16.77
C ALA A 6 -20.69 -25.61 15.82
N MET A 7 -21.96 -25.49 16.21
CA MET A 7 -23.10 -25.90 15.38
C MET A 7 -23.24 -25.03 14.12
N ALA A 8 -23.05 -23.71 14.23
CA ALA A 8 -23.06 -22.82 13.06
C ALA A 8 -21.88 -23.10 12.10
N ALA A 9 -20.69 -23.40 12.64
CA ALA A 9 -19.54 -23.80 11.84
C ALA A 9 -19.76 -25.13 11.12
N LEU A 10 -20.42 -26.09 11.76
CA LEU A 10 -20.74 -27.39 11.17
C LEU A 10 -21.74 -27.28 10.03
N GLU A 11 -22.79 -26.46 10.14
CA GLU A 11 -23.76 -26.27 9.05
C GLU A 11 -23.13 -25.62 7.81
N VAL A 12 -22.28 -24.61 8.01
CA VAL A 12 -21.49 -24.01 6.92
C VAL A 12 -20.54 -25.04 6.30
N TRP A 13 -19.95 -25.90 7.12
CA TRP A 13 -19.07 -26.98 6.68
C TRP A 13 -19.80 -28.07 5.88
N LYS A 14 -21.02 -28.46 6.27
CA LYS A 14 -21.84 -29.45 5.55
C LYS A 14 -22.16 -28.95 4.15
N GLY A 15 -22.63 -27.70 4.04
CA GLY A 15 -22.97 -27.12 2.75
C GLY A 15 -21.79 -26.82 1.83
N ALA A 16 -20.57 -26.68 2.38
CA ALA A 16 -19.36 -26.50 1.58
C ALA A 16 -18.99 -27.80 0.83
N PRO A 17 -18.72 -27.75 -0.50
CA PRO A 17 -18.28 -28.92 -1.24
C PRO A 17 -16.97 -29.48 -0.67
N ARG A 18 -16.81 -30.80 -0.63
CA ARG A 18 -15.63 -31.47 -0.03
C ARG A 18 -14.28 -30.93 -0.55
N MET A 19 -14.15 -30.71 -1.87
CA MET A 19 -12.88 -30.33 -2.50
C MET A 19 -13.05 -29.55 -3.80
N ALA A 20 -11.97 -28.96 -4.29
CA ALA A 20 -11.90 -28.36 -5.63
C ALA A 20 -12.14 -29.43 -6.71
N SER A 21 -12.75 -29.03 -7.83
CA SER A 21 -13.07 -29.94 -8.93
C SER A 21 -11.82 -30.48 -9.64
N ALA A 22 -10.75 -29.67 -9.70
CA ALA A 22 -9.44 -30.08 -10.21
C ALA A 22 -8.29 -29.34 -9.52
N PRO A 23 -7.03 -29.79 -9.72
CA PRO A 23 -5.86 -29.10 -9.20
C PRO A 23 -5.68 -27.68 -9.77
N LEU A 24 -5.21 -26.78 -8.91
CA LEU A 24 -5.13 -25.35 -9.06
C LEU A 24 -3.66 -24.91 -9.08
N GLY A 25 -2.98 -25.05 -10.22
CA GLY A 25 -1.56 -24.66 -10.32
C GLY A 25 -0.64 -25.45 -9.39
N GLY A 26 -0.91 -26.75 -9.22
CA GLY A 26 -0.19 -27.64 -8.30
C GLY A 26 -0.86 -27.80 -6.94
N PHE A 27 -1.87 -26.99 -6.62
CA PHE A 27 -2.59 -27.06 -5.35
C PHE A 27 -3.90 -27.85 -5.47
N LEU A 28 -4.41 -28.36 -4.35
CA LEU A 28 -5.77 -28.85 -4.22
C LEU A 28 -6.40 -28.25 -2.96
N ALA A 29 -7.40 -27.39 -3.13
CA ALA A 29 -8.13 -26.81 -2.02
C ALA A 29 -9.27 -27.74 -1.58
N PHE A 30 -9.43 -27.97 -0.29
CA PHE A 30 -10.49 -28.81 0.27
C PHE A 30 -10.98 -28.31 1.62
N LYS A 31 -12.20 -28.69 2.01
CA LYS A 31 -12.75 -28.35 3.34
C LYS A 31 -12.02 -29.16 4.41
N SER A 32 -12.05 -28.74 5.66
CA SER A 32 -11.37 -29.48 6.71
C SER A 32 -11.98 -30.88 6.84
N PRO A 33 -11.18 -31.95 6.99
CA PRO A 33 -11.72 -33.19 7.50
C PRO A 33 -12.31 -32.99 8.90
N ILE A 34 -13.27 -33.84 9.26
CA ILE A 34 -13.80 -33.92 10.62
C ILE A 34 -13.90 -35.40 10.98
N THR A 35 -13.24 -35.81 12.07
CA THR A 35 -13.35 -37.16 12.65
C THR A 35 -13.97 -37.16 14.06
N LEU A 36 -14.34 -35.99 14.57
CA LEU A 36 -15.14 -35.84 15.79
C LEU A 36 -16.51 -36.51 15.65
N GLY A 37 -17.01 -37.08 16.74
CA GLY A 37 -18.38 -37.60 16.81
C GLY A 37 -19.44 -36.49 16.90
N ALA A 38 -20.70 -36.87 16.68
CA ALA A 38 -21.87 -35.98 16.81
C ALA A 38 -21.87 -35.14 18.10
N GLU A 39 -21.60 -35.80 19.25
CA GLU A 39 -21.59 -35.19 20.57
C GLU A 39 -20.46 -34.15 20.77
N GLU A 40 -19.42 -34.23 19.93
CA GLU A 40 -18.23 -33.35 19.96
C GLU A 40 -18.29 -32.28 18.86
N GLY A 41 -19.38 -32.21 18.10
CA GLY A 41 -19.60 -31.23 17.03
C GLY A 41 -19.22 -31.70 15.63
N GLY A 42 -19.11 -33.02 15.41
CA GLY A 42 -18.96 -33.63 14.09
C GLY A 42 -20.29 -33.89 13.36
N PRO A 43 -20.25 -34.34 12.09
CA PRO A 43 -21.47 -34.65 11.33
C PRO A 43 -22.14 -35.94 11.82
N ASP A 44 -23.45 -35.88 12.02
CA ASP A 44 -24.27 -37.01 12.48
C ASP A 44 -24.67 -37.97 11.34
N ASP A 45 -24.66 -37.47 10.09
CA ASP A 45 -25.02 -38.22 8.88
C ASP A 45 -23.78 -38.70 8.14
N GLU A 46 -23.76 -39.99 7.79
CA GLU A 46 -22.70 -40.63 7.02
C GLU A 46 -22.54 -39.99 5.62
N ALA A 47 -23.62 -39.45 5.05
CA ALA A 47 -23.58 -38.74 3.77
C ALA A 47 -22.71 -37.47 3.84
N ASP A 48 -22.59 -36.86 5.01
CA ASP A 48 -21.78 -35.65 5.26
C ASP A 48 -20.34 -35.99 5.68
N ALA A 49 -20.05 -37.24 6.04
CA ALA A 49 -18.74 -37.68 6.52
C ALA A 49 -17.62 -37.27 5.57
N PHE A 50 -16.50 -36.80 6.12
CA PHE A 50 -15.34 -36.44 5.33
C PHE A 50 -14.08 -36.48 6.19
N THR A 51 -13.34 -37.58 6.08
CA THR A 51 -12.12 -37.86 6.86
C THR A 51 -10.85 -37.65 6.02
N PRO A 52 -9.66 -37.60 6.64
CA PRO A 52 -8.38 -37.59 5.92
C PRO A 52 -8.27 -38.76 4.92
N SER A 53 -8.64 -39.97 5.33
CA SER A 53 -8.61 -41.17 4.46
C SER A 53 -9.53 -41.03 3.25
N MET A 54 -10.77 -40.57 3.44
CA MET A 54 -11.70 -40.34 2.31
C MET A 54 -11.15 -39.32 1.31
N PHE A 55 -10.41 -38.31 1.79
CA PHE A 55 -9.74 -37.34 0.92
C PHE A 55 -8.62 -38.01 0.11
N MET A 56 -7.74 -38.77 0.78
CA MET A 56 -6.56 -39.40 0.19
C MET A 56 -6.93 -40.51 -0.80
N GLU A 57 -7.84 -41.41 -0.44
CA GLU A 57 -8.36 -42.47 -1.31
C GLU A 57 -8.90 -41.88 -2.62
N ARG A 58 -9.73 -40.84 -2.52
CA ARG A 58 -10.26 -40.14 -3.68
C ARG A 58 -9.19 -39.50 -4.55
N GLN A 59 -8.09 -39.02 -3.96
CA GLN A 59 -6.97 -38.46 -4.73
C GLN A 59 -6.19 -39.55 -5.47
N LEU A 60 -6.01 -40.71 -4.83
CA LEU A 60 -5.37 -41.87 -5.45
C LEU A 60 -6.21 -42.39 -6.63
N GLU A 61 -7.52 -42.54 -6.45
CA GLU A 61 -8.45 -42.94 -7.52
C GLU A 61 -8.39 -42.00 -8.72
N GLN A 62 -8.21 -40.70 -8.48
CA GLN A 62 -8.12 -39.68 -9.52
C GLN A 62 -6.71 -39.51 -10.10
N GLY A 63 -5.73 -40.32 -9.68
CA GLY A 63 -4.35 -40.23 -10.13
C GLY A 63 -3.65 -38.92 -9.72
N ARG A 64 -4.04 -38.35 -8.58
CA ARG A 64 -3.53 -37.08 -8.03
C ARG A 64 -2.68 -37.35 -6.79
N PRO A 65 -1.40 -37.74 -6.93
CA PRO A 65 -0.59 -38.04 -5.76
C PRO A 65 -0.36 -36.77 -4.93
N ILE A 66 -0.83 -36.76 -3.69
CA ILE A 66 -0.57 -35.70 -2.72
C ILE A 66 0.78 -35.96 -2.08
N GLY A 67 1.58 -34.92 -1.86
CA GLY A 67 2.86 -35.04 -1.15
C GLY A 67 3.00 -34.13 0.05
N LEU A 68 2.15 -33.11 0.18
CA LEU A 68 2.12 -32.20 1.32
C LEU A 68 0.68 -31.78 1.60
N VAL A 69 0.28 -31.83 2.87
CA VAL A 69 -0.99 -31.33 3.39
C VAL A 69 -0.70 -30.12 4.28
N ILE A 70 -1.38 -29.01 4.01
CA ILE A 70 -1.28 -27.78 4.81
C ILE A 70 -2.61 -27.52 5.50
N ASP A 71 -2.58 -27.57 6.83
CA ASP A 71 -3.71 -27.29 7.71
C ASP A 71 -3.71 -25.83 8.17
N LEU A 72 -4.76 -25.09 7.80
CA LEU A 72 -5.00 -23.70 8.21
C LEU A 72 -6.05 -23.57 9.33
N THR A 73 -6.51 -24.69 9.91
CA THR A 73 -7.49 -24.74 11.01
C THR A 73 -6.87 -24.90 12.38
N SER A 74 -5.55 -25.10 12.45
CA SER A 74 -4.84 -25.32 13.71
C SER A 74 -5.01 -24.14 14.66
N PRO A 75 -5.69 -24.34 15.81
CA PRO A 75 -6.00 -23.26 16.74
C PRO A 75 -4.75 -22.84 17.54
N PRO A 76 -4.68 -21.57 17.98
CA PRO A 76 -3.74 -21.17 19.01
C PRO A 76 -4.18 -21.76 20.37
N ASP A 77 -3.31 -22.56 20.98
CA ASP A 77 -3.34 -23.12 22.35
C ASP A 77 -4.68 -23.69 22.88
N GLY A 78 -4.75 -25.02 22.99
CA GLY A 78 -5.70 -25.74 23.85
C GLY A 78 -7.12 -25.96 23.31
N ALA A 79 -7.44 -25.56 22.08
CA ALA A 79 -8.73 -25.86 21.46
C ALA A 79 -8.74 -27.22 20.75
N VAL A 80 -9.92 -27.86 20.72
CA VAL A 80 -10.15 -29.16 20.09
C VAL A 80 -9.90 -29.06 18.57
N ARG A 81 -9.05 -29.95 18.04
CA ARG A 81 -8.84 -30.13 16.59
C ARG A 81 -10.05 -30.84 15.99
N LEU A 82 -10.33 -30.56 14.72
CA LEU A 82 -11.43 -31.19 14.00
C LEU A 82 -11.16 -32.67 13.65
N TYR A 83 -9.90 -33.07 13.64
CA TYR A 83 -9.44 -34.43 13.37
C TYR A 83 -8.04 -34.65 13.98
N ASP A 84 -7.60 -35.90 14.07
CA ASP A 84 -6.27 -36.25 14.54
C ASP A 84 -5.23 -36.11 13.41
N ALA A 85 -4.21 -35.29 13.64
CA ALA A 85 -3.15 -35.08 12.65
C ALA A 85 -2.32 -36.35 12.40
N ALA A 86 -2.30 -37.30 13.33
CA ALA A 86 -1.61 -38.58 13.16
C ALA A 86 -2.22 -39.43 12.03
N GLU A 87 -3.47 -39.21 11.63
CA GLU A 87 -4.09 -39.90 10.49
C GLU A 87 -3.35 -39.65 9.16
N TRP A 88 -2.57 -38.57 9.06
CA TRP A 88 -1.75 -38.30 7.89
C TRP A 88 -0.47 -39.14 7.83
N ASP A 89 0.00 -39.68 8.96
CA ASP A 89 1.24 -40.49 9.04
C ASP A 89 1.07 -41.86 8.37
N ASP A 90 -0.17 -42.33 8.22
CA ASP A 90 -0.52 -43.56 7.48
C ASP A 90 -0.34 -43.40 5.95
N TRP A 91 -0.13 -42.18 5.47
CA TRP A 91 0.02 -41.85 4.06
C TRP A 91 1.42 -41.33 3.74
N ASP A 92 1.88 -41.51 2.50
CA ASP A 92 3.14 -40.95 2.02
C ASP A 92 3.02 -39.45 1.71
N VAL A 93 2.70 -38.66 2.74
CA VAL A 93 2.50 -37.21 2.69
C VAL A 93 3.22 -36.51 3.85
N GLU A 94 3.75 -35.33 3.60
CA GLU A 94 4.17 -34.42 4.66
C GLU A 94 2.96 -33.67 5.21
N TYR A 95 2.91 -33.41 6.53
CA TYR A 95 1.87 -32.62 7.16
C TYR A 95 2.44 -31.32 7.76
N LEU A 96 1.83 -30.18 7.43
CA LEU A 96 2.21 -28.87 7.94
C LEU A 96 1.00 -28.15 8.52
N SER A 97 1.01 -27.96 9.83
CA SER A 97 0.04 -27.14 10.55
C SER A 97 0.52 -25.68 10.62
N LEU A 98 -0.28 -24.75 10.09
CA LEU A 98 -0.04 -23.31 10.17
C LEU A 98 -1.11 -22.63 11.03
N PRO A 99 -0.71 -21.94 12.11
CA PRO A 99 -1.67 -21.19 12.92
C PRO A 99 -2.21 -20.01 12.11
N CYS A 100 -3.52 -20.04 11.89
CA CYS A 100 -4.27 -18.97 11.25
C CYS A 100 -5.36 -18.46 12.19
N VAL A 101 -6.03 -17.39 11.78
CA VAL A 101 -7.10 -16.75 12.55
C VAL A 101 -8.12 -17.81 13.00
N PRO A 102 -8.57 -17.77 14.28
CA PRO A 102 -9.47 -18.77 14.84
C PRO A 102 -10.73 -18.96 14.00
N LEU A 103 -11.29 -20.18 14.09
CA LEU A 103 -12.44 -20.71 13.35
C LEU A 103 -13.74 -19.87 13.45
N ALA A 104 -13.73 -18.76 14.20
CA ALA A 104 -14.83 -17.81 14.41
C ALA A 104 -15.24 -17.01 13.14
N ALA A 105 -14.80 -17.45 11.95
CA ALA A 105 -15.08 -16.85 10.64
C ALA A 105 -16.55 -16.97 10.17
N THR A 106 -17.48 -17.32 11.06
CA THR A 106 -18.93 -17.48 10.77
C THR A 106 -19.78 -16.35 11.36
N THR A 107 -19.17 -15.26 11.83
CA THR A 107 -19.90 -14.10 12.39
C THR A 107 -20.59 -13.27 11.30
N GLU A 108 -21.73 -12.65 11.62
CA GLU A 108 -22.34 -11.60 10.79
C GLU A 108 -21.95 -10.19 11.26
N PRO A 109 -21.45 -9.29 10.39
CA PRO A 109 -21.03 -9.54 9.01
C PRO A 109 -19.72 -10.36 8.96
N LEU A 110 -19.48 -11.02 7.82
CA LEU A 110 -18.29 -11.86 7.61
C LEU A 110 -17.01 -11.04 7.83
N SER A 111 -16.22 -11.41 8.83
CA SER A 111 -14.88 -10.89 9.08
C SER A 111 -13.90 -12.05 9.11
N GLU A 112 -12.98 -12.04 8.16
CA GLU A 112 -11.90 -13.02 8.05
C GLU A 112 -10.61 -12.21 7.86
N PRO A 113 -9.94 -11.83 8.96
CA PRO A 113 -8.72 -11.06 8.86
C PRO A 113 -7.63 -11.85 8.12
N ALA A 114 -6.77 -11.12 7.41
CA ALA A 114 -5.65 -11.73 6.71
C ALA A 114 -4.70 -12.41 7.71
N PRO A 115 -4.18 -13.61 7.38
CA PRO A 115 -3.12 -14.23 8.16
C PRO A 115 -1.92 -13.30 8.34
N PRO A 116 -1.21 -13.39 9.48
CA PRO A 116 0.04 -12.66 9.68
C PRO A 116 1.05 -12.92 8.56
N ASP A 117 1.85 -11.91 8.23
CA ASP A 117 2.86 -12.04 7.17
C ASP A 117 3.84 -13.18 7.40
N GLU A 118 4.15 -13.48 8.66
CA GLU A 118 4.98 -14.63 9.04
C GLU A 118 4.34 -15.97 8.65
N THR A 119 3.05 -16.17 8.93
CA THR A 119 2.31 -17.37 8.50
C THR A 119 2.32 -17.51 6.98
N CYS A 120 2.16 -16.40 6.25
CA CYS A 120 2.22 -16.40 4.79
C CYS A 120 3.62 -16.68 4.25
N ARG A 121 4.69 -16.21 4.90
CA ARG A 121 6.08 -16.55 4.54
C ARG A 121 6.34 -18.04 4.72
N ARG A 122 5.98 -18.60 5.88
CA ARG A 122 6.12 -20.04 6.16
C ARG A 122 5.37 -20.90 5.15
N PHE A 123 4.15 -20.51 4.77
CA PHE A 123 3.41 -21.18 3.70
C PHE A 123 4.17 -21.17 2.37
N ASN A 124 4.67 -19.99 1.97
CA ASN A 124 5.39 -19.84 0.71
C ASN A 124 6.69 -20.65 0.69
N GLU A 125 7.44 -20.63 1.79
CA GLU A 125 8.68 -21.40 1.97
C GLU A 125 8.42 -22.90 1.91
N ALA A 126 7.39 -23.40 2.60
CA ALA A 126 7.00 -24.81 2.55
C ALA A 126 6.62 -25.24 1.14
N CYS A 127 5.83 -24.44 0.42
CA CYS A 127 5.46 -24.73 -0.96
C CYS A 127 6.68 -24.74 -1.89
N ALA A 128 7.58 -23.77 -1.75
CA ALA A 128 8.81 -23.69 -2.54
C ALA A 128 9.76 -24.87 -2.25
N ALA A 129 9.94 -25.23 -0.98
CA ALA A 129 10.76 -26.35 -0.55
C ALA A 129 10.20 -27.68 -1.06
N PHE A 130 8.88 -27.87 -0.97
CA PHE A 130 8.19 -29.07 -1.46
C PHE A 130 8.49 -29.35 -2.94
N TRP A 131 8.23 -28.39 -3.83
CA TRP A 131 8.44 -28.56 -5.28
C TRP A 131 9.90 -28.51 -5.72
N LYS A 132 10.83 -28.11 -4.85
CA LYS A 132 12.26 -28.20 -5.11
C LYS A 132 12.79 -29.64 -5.05
N GLN A 133 12.10 -30.52 -4.31
CA GLN A 133 12.48 -31.93 -4.21
C GLN A 133 12.02 -32.70 -5.46
N GLU A 134 12.93 -33.45 -6.11
CA GLU A 134 12.62 -34.16 -7.35
C GLU A 134 11.48 -35.20 -7.17
N ARG A 135 11.38 -35.82 -5.98
CA ARG A 135 10.29 -36.76 -5.63
C ARG A 135 8.89 -36.14 -5.73
N ASN A 136 8.79 -34.82 -5.59
CA ASN A 136 7.54 -34.06 -5.54
C ASN A 136 7.18 -33.39 -6.87
N ARG A 137 7.99 -33.55 -7.92
CA ARG A 137 7.81 -32.85 -9.20
C ARG A 137 6.47 -33.10 -9.89
N ARG A 138 5.83 -34.23 -9.60
CA ARG A 138 4.50 -34.63 -10.10
C ARG A 138 3.44 -34.74 -8.99
N ARG A 139 3.77 -34.33 -7.76
CA ARG A 139 2.87 -34.38 -6.61
C ARG A 139 2.22 -33.02 -6.35
N TYR A 140 1.05 -33.06 -5.72
CA TYR A 140 0.25 -31.88 -5.40
C TYR A 140 0.37 -31.51 -3.92
N ILE A 141 0.13 -30.23 -3.63
CA ILE A 141 -0.02 -29.71 -2.26
C ILE A 141 -1.51 -29.57 -1.97
N ALA A 142 -2.00 -30.27 -0.97
CA ALA A 142 -3.37 -30.13 -0.47
C ALA A 142 -3.42 -29.03 0.59
N VAL A 143 -4.40 -28.12 0.52
CA VAL A 143 -4.55 -27.01 1.47
C VAL A 143 -6.00 -26.96 1.95
N HIS A 144 -6.20 -26.98 3.26
CA HIS A 144 -7.55 -26.85 3.83
C HIS A 144 -7.66 -25.76 4.89
N CYS A 145 -8.86 -25.21 4.98
CA CYS A 145 -9.39 -24.49 6.13
C CYS A 145 -10.79 -25.06 6.40
N LEU A 146 -11.59 -24.49 7.32
CA LEU A 146 -12.94 -24.99 7.63
C LEU A 146 -13.73 -25.34 6.36
N THR A 147 -13.93 -24.37 5.47
CA THR A 147 -14.67 -24.56 4.21
C THR A 147 -13.76 -24.83 3.01
N GLY A 148 -12.46 -24.59 3.12
CA GLY A 148 -11.53 -24.71 1.99
C GLY A 148 -11.74 -23.68 0.88
N VAL A 149 -12.35 -22.53 1.18
CA VAL A 149 -12.65 -21.49 0.18
C VAL A 149 -11.89 -20.19 0.43
N ASN A 150 -12.27 -19.39 1.42
CA ASN A 150 -11.71 -18.06 1.62
C ASN A 150 -10.23 -18.09 2.04
N LEU A 151 -9.93 -18.62 3.23
CA LEU A 151 -8.55 -18.67 3.75
C LEU A 151 -7.60 -19.52 2.89
N ALA A 152 -8.05 -20.71 2.46
CA ALA A 152 -7.28 -21.56 1.55
C ALA A 152 -7.01 -20.86 0.21
N GLY A 153 -8.03 -20.20 -0.35
CA GLY A 153 -7.90 -19.43 -1.57
C GLY A 153 -6.97 -18.23 -1.42
N PHE A 154 -7.03 -17.52 -0.29
CA PHE A 154 -6.10 -16.43 0.01
C PHE A 154 -4.65 -16.91 -0.01
N MET A 155 -4.33 -18.00 0.70
CA MET A 155 -2.96 -18.53 0.78
C MET A 155 -2.47 -19.02 -0.59
N ILE A 156 -3.29 -19.79 -1.32
CA ILE A 156 -2.96 -20.29 -2.66
C ILE A 156 -2.77 -19.13 -3.64
N VAL A 157 -3.71 -18.18 -3.70
CA VAL A 157 -3.62 -17.03 -4.60
C VAL A 157 -2.40 -16.18 -4.25
N ARG A 158 -2.12 -15.92 -2.98
CA ARG A 158 -0.94 -15.17 -2.53
C ARG A 158 0.37 -15.83 -2.96
N TYR A 159 0.44 -17.15 -2.97
CA TYR A 159 1.59 -17.88 -3.50
C TYR A 159 1.68 -17.78 -5.04
N LEU A 160 0.56 -17.98 -5.75
CA LEU A 160 0.52 -17.89 -7.22
C LEU A 160 0.89 -16.50 -7.75
N LEU A 161 0.70 -15.44 -6.96
CA LEU A 161 1.15 -14.07 -7.30
C LEU A 161 2.65 -13.96 -7.56
N GLN A 162 3.47 -14.85 -7.01
CA GLN A 162 4.90 -14.89 -7.31
C GLN A 162 5.20 -15.30 -8.75
N ARG A 163 4.21 -15.89 -9.45
CA ARG A 163 4.35 -16.50 -10.78
C ARG A 163 3.42 -15.88 -11.83
N GLY A 164 2.51 -15.00 -11.45
CA GLY A 164 1.54 -14.43 -12.37
C GLY A 164 0.64 -13.34 -11.78
N PRO A 165 -0.21 -12.72 -12.60
CA PRO A 165 -1.04 -11.59 -12.16
C PRO A 165 -2.25 -12.03 -11.32
N LEU A 166 -2.71 -11.14 -10.43
CA LEU A 166 -3.80 -11.40 -9.47
C LEU A 166 -5.10 -11.92 -10.09
N HIS A 167 -5.64 -11.30 -11.15
CA HIS A 167 -6.87 -11.83 -11.79
C HIS A 167 -6.73 -13.26 -12.23
N LYS A 168 -5.59 -13.66 -12.82
CA LYS A 168 -5.44 -15.03 -13.32
C LYS A 168 -5.43 -16.02 -12.16
N ALA A 169 -4.78 -15.67 -11.06
CA ALA A 169 -4.78 -16.50 -9.86
C ALA A 169 -6.19 -16.60 -9.24
N LEU A 170 -6.90 -15.48 -9.11
CA LEU A 170 -8.29 -15.45 -8.61
C LEU A 170 -9.26 -16.21 -9.54
N GLN A 171 -9.13 -16.04 -10.85
CA GLN A 171 -9.95 -16.72 -11.86
C GLN A 171 -9.66 -18.22 -11.86
N LEU A 172 -8.39 -18.62 -11.79
CA LEU A 172 -8.00 -20.03 -11.69
C LEU A 172 -8.62 -20.67 -10.45
N PHE A 173 -8.51 -20.01 -9.29
CA PHE A 173 -9.09 -20.48 -8.03
C PHE A 173 -10.62 -20.57 -8.11
N SER A 174 -11.30 -19.51 -8.54
CA SER A 174 -12.77 -19.48 -8.68
C SER A 174 -13.30 -20.54 -9.63
N ALA A 175 -12.60 -20.82 -10.73
CA ALA A 175 -13.03 -21.81 -11.73
C ALA A 175 -13.06 -23.26 -11.19
N HIS A 176 -12.13 -23.62 -10.28
CA HIS A 176 -12.08 -24.99 -9.73
C HIS A 176 -12.57 -25.08 -8.28
N ARG A 177 -12.69 -23.95 -7.59
CA ARG A 177 -13.27 -23.83 -6.25
C ARG A 177 -14.30 -22.69 -6.19
N PRO A 178 -15.47 -22.83 -6.86
CA PRO A 178 -16.51 -21.81 -6.81
C PRO A 178 -16.99 -21.52 -5.38
N PRO A 179 -17.35 -20.27 -5.06
CA PRO A 179 -17.36 -19.10 -5.97
C PRO A 179 -15.99 -18.40 -6.08
N GLY A 180 -14.96 -18.92 -5.42
CA GLY A 180 -13.66 -18.27 -5.23
C GLY A 180 -13.59 -17.52 -3.89
N VAL A 181 -12.51 -16.77 -3.65
CA VAL A 181 -12.39 -15.96 -2.42
C VAL A 181 -13.44 -14.86 -2.47
N TYR A 182 -14.34 -14.83 -1.48
CA TYR A 182 -15.41 -13.85 -1.32
C TYR A 182 -15.28 -13.01 -0.04
N SER A 183 -14.35 -13.34 0.86
CA SER A 183 -14.04 -12.47 2.01
C SER A 183 -13.38 -11.17 1.55
N VAL A 184 -14.07 -10.04 1.77
CA VAL A 184 -13.60 -8.70 1.40
C VAL A 184 -12.25 -8.35 2.03
N GLU A 185 -12.04 -8.70 3.30
CA GLU A 185 -10.81 -8.38 4.03
C GLU A 185 -9.60 -9.15 3.46
N LEU A 186 -9.78 -10.42 3.13
CA LEU A 186 -8.75 -11.24 2.47
C LEU A 186 -8.44 -10.72 1.06
N LEU A 187 -9.48 -10.34 0.32
CA LEU A 187 -9.34 -9.78 -1.03
C LEU A 187 -8.60 -8.46 -1.00
N GLU A 188 -8.99 -7.52 -0.13
CA GLU A 188 -8.27 -6.26 0.09
C GLU A 188 -6.79 -6.50 0.41
N ALA A 189 -6.47 -7.48 1.28
CA ALA A 189 -5.09 -7.84 1.58
C ALA A 189 -4.31 -8.36 0.37
N LEU A 190 -4.94 -9.16 -0.51
CA LEU A 190 -4.31 -9.57 -1.78
C LEU A 190 -4.06 -8.38 -2.70
N PHE A 191 -5.01 -7.44 -2.79
CA PHE A 191 -4.85 -6.23 -3.61
C PHE A 191 -3.76 -5.30 -3.08
N HIS A 192 -3.64 -5.16 -1.77
CA HIS A 192 -2.57 -4.37 -1.13
C HIS A 192 -1.17 -4.89 -1.46
N GLY A 193 -1.01 -6.20 -1.57
CA GLY A 193 0.25 -6.84 -1.95
C GLY A 193 0.58 -6.78 -3.44
N VAL A 194 -0.32 -6.28 -4.30
CA VAL A 194 -0.16 -6.34 -5.77
C VAL A 194 -0.01 -4.94 -6.39
N PRO A 195 1.18 -4.68 -6.97
CA PRO A 195 1.52 -3.44 -7.65
C PRO A 195 0.54 -2.90 -8.71
N VAL A 196 -0.08 -3.79 -9.51
CA VAL A 196 -1.04 -3.49 -10.60
C VAL A 196 -2.00 -4.69 -10.63
N ALA A 197 -3.18 -4.54 -10.03
CA ALA A 197 -4.19 -5.57 -10.05
C ALA A 197 -5.14 -5.32 -11.21
N LEU A 198 -5.21 -6.27 -12.15
CA LEU A 198 -6.24 -6.28 -13.18
C LEU A 198 -7.33 -7.26 -12.75
N PRO A 199 -8.63 -6.96 -12.93
CA PRO A 199 -9.14 -5.60 -13.10
C PRO A 199 -8.85 -4.77 -11.82
N PRO A 200 -8.80 -3.42 -11.94
CA PRO A 200 -8.52 -2.55 -10.80
C PRO A 200 -9.46 -2.84 -9.63
N PRO A 201 -9.00 -2.73 -8.36
CA PRO A 201 -9.80 -3.02 -7.18
C PRO A 201 -11.16 -2.30 -7.16
N GLN A 202 -11.24 -1.11 -7.76
CA GLN A 202 -12.47 -0.30 -7.82
C GLN A 202 -13.51 -0.86 -8.81
N GLN A 203 -13.09 -1.69 -9.77
CA GLN A 203 -13.97 -2.35 -10.74
C GLN A 203 -14.21 -3.82 -10.39
N TRP A 204 -13.35 -4.38 -9.53
CA TRP A 204 -13.47 -5.75 -9.09
C TRP A 204 -14.55 -5.86 -8.01
N LYS A 205 -15.50 -6.77 -8.21
CA LYS A 205 -16.54 -7.07 -7.23
C LYS A 205 -16.29 -8.45 -6.65
N PRO A 206 -16.29 -8.60 -5.31
CA PRO A 206 -16.26 -9.91 -4.68
C PRO A 206 -17.39 -10.79 -5.22
N PRO A 207 -17.13 -12.10 -5.43
CA PRO A 207 -18.22 -13.03 -5.63
C PRO A 207 -19.18 -12.97 -4.42
N PRO A 208 -20.49 -13.13 -4.64
CA PRO A 208 -21.44 -13.20 -3.54
C PRO A 208 -21.14 -14.43 -2.67
N PRO A 209 -21.43 -14.38 -1.35
CA PRO A 209 -21.37 -15.56 -0.51
C PRO A 209 -22.31 -16.64 -1.06
N PRO A 210 -21.89 -17.91 -1.01
CA PRO A 210 -22.72 -19.00 -1.48
C PRO A 210 -23.92 -19.22 -0.54
N PRO A 211 -25.01 -19.88 -1.01
CA PRO A 211 -26.21 -20.09 -0.19
C PRO A 211 -25.97 -20.83 1.13
N TRP A 212 -24.95 -21.68 1.18
CA TRP A 212 -24.53 -22.43 2.37
C TRP A 212 -23.73 -21.59 3.38
N HIS A 213 -23.36 -20.36 3.05
CA HIS A 213 -22.75 -19.41 3.98
C HIS A 213 -23.55 -18.10 4.00
N PRO A 214 -24.70 -18.07 4.69
CA PRO A 214 -25.61 -16.93 4.70
C PRO A 214 -25.08 -15.82 5.61
N VAL A 215 -24.02 -15.14 5.18
CA VAL A 215 -23.39 -14.04 5.92
C VAL A 215 -23.45 -12.74 5.12
N ARG A 216 -23.73 -11.62 5.81
CA ARG A 216 -23.62 -10.30 5.20
C ARG A 216 -22.15 -9.97 4.91
N GLN A 217 -21.83 -9.70 3.64
CA GLN A 217 -20.54 -9.13 3.29
C GLN A 217 -20.46 -7.67 3.73
N ARG A 218 -19.31 -7.29 4.28
CA ARG A 218 -18.93 -5.88 4.37
C ARG A 218 -18.84 -5.28 2.95
N ALA A 219 -19.16 -4.00 2.80
CA ALA A 219 -18.89 -3.31 1.54
C ALA A 219 -17.39 -3.34 1.23
N PHE A 220 -17.03 -3.71 0.00
CA PHE A 220 -15.64 -3.66 -0.47
C PHE A 220 -15.16 -2.21 -0.46
N GLY A 221 -14.20 -1.90 0.41
CA GLY A 221 -13.67 -0.56 0.56
C GLY A 221 -12.73 -0.23 -0.59
N LYS A 222 -12.55 1.05 -0.91
CA LYS A 222 -11.40 1.45 -1.74
C LYS A 222 -10.14 0.98 -0.98
N PRO A 223 -9.20 0.24 -1.60
CA PRO A 223 -7.98 -0.13 -0.91
C PRO A 223 -7.33 1.13 -0.33
N ALA A 224 -6.83 1.04 0.90
CA ALA A 224 -6.23 2.17 1.62
C ALA A 224 -4.93 2.70 0.96
N VAL A 225 -4.57 2.18 -0.20
CA VAL A 225 -3.51 2.67 -1.07
C VAL A 225 -4.16 3.11 -2.38
N PRO A 226 -4.05 4.39 -2.79
CA PRO A 226 -4.42 4.78 -4.14
C PRO A 226 -3.42 4.13 -5.11
N LEU A 227 -3.77 2.94 -5.60
CA LEU A 227 -3.21 2.36 -6.80
C LEU A 227 -3.73 3.21 -7.96
N PHE A 228 -2.93 4.17 -8.41
CA PHE A 228 -3.18 4.83 -9.69
C PHE A 228 -2.87 3.82 -10.80
N ASP A 229 -3.84 2.98 -11.13
CA ASP A 229 -3.89 2.40 -12.45
C ASP A 229 -4.09 3.53 -13.45
N ALA A 230 -3.25 3.53 -14.47
CA ALA A 230 -3.25 4.45 -15.58
C ALA A 230 -4.56 4.34 -16.39
N LYS A 231 -5.66 4.91 -15.89
CA LYS A 231 -6.43 5.79 -16.76
C LYS A 231 -5.59 7.05 -16.86
N ARG A 232 -5.21 7.42 -18.09
CA ARG A 232 -4.62 8.73 -18.41
C ARG A 232 -5.16 9.74 -17.39
N PRO A 233 -4.32 10.35 -16.52
CA PRO A 233 -4.77 11.57 -15.89
C PRO A 233 -5.24 12.44 -17.04
N ALA A 234 -6.44 13.03 -16.91
CA ALA A 234 -6.75 14.19 -17.73
C ALA A 234 -5.51 15.08 -17.57
N GLY A 235 -4.75 15.24 -18.65
CA GLY A 235 -3.67 16.21 -18.64
C GLY A 235 -4.26 17.55 -18.19
N PRO A 236 -3.43 18.53 -17.81
CA PRO A 236 -3.93 19.89 -17.79
C PRO A 236 -4.74 20.14 -19.08
N PRO A 237 -5.90 20.83 -19.00
CA PRO A 237 -6.80 20.98 -20.13
C PRO A 237 -5.99 21.32 -21.38
N ALA A 238 -6.17 20.53 -22.43
CA ALA A 238 -5.42 20.70 -23.66
C ALA A 238 -5.63 22.13 -24.15
N ALA A 239 -4.55 22.91 -24.23
CA ALA A 239 -4.56 24.09 -25.06
C ALA A 239 -4.87 23.64 -26.50
N PRO A 240 -5.74 24.34 -27.24
CA PRO A 240 -6.05 23.98 -28.61
C PRO A 240 -4.76 23.88 -29.43
N ALA A 241 -4.65 22.77 -30.15
CA ALA A 241 -3.54 22.50 -31.05
C ALA A 241 -3.63 23.46 -32.22
N ASP A 242 -2.74 24.46 -32.26
CA ASP A 242 -2.05 24.95 -33.45
C ASP A 242 -1.26 26.22 -33.11
N ALA A 243 0.04 26.07 -32.90
CA ALA A 243 1.04 27.09 -33.21
C ALA A 243 2.44 26.50 -32.99
N LYS A 244 3.22 26.41 -34.07
CA LYS A 244 4.68 26.32 -34.00
C LYS A 244 5.19 27.39 -33.03
N ARG A 245 5.75 27.00 -31.88
CA ARG A 245 6.63 27.88 -31.10
C ARG A 245 8.04 27.34 -31.15
N SER A 246 8.84 28.07 -31.90
CA SER A 246 10.29 28.06 -31.99
C SER A 246 10.95 28.23 -30.63
N LYS A 247 12.19 27.73 -30.55
CA LYS A 247 13.23 28.04 -29.57
C LYS A 247 13.08 29.46 -29.01
N GLU A 248 12.86 29.55 -27.70
CA GLU A 248 13.27 30.65 -26.80
C GLU A 248 12.72 30.32 -25.40
N ALA A 249 13.46 29.46 -24.70
CA ALA A 249 13.37 29.30 -23.25
C ALA A 249 14.80 29.27 -22.70
N GLU A 250 15.57 30.26 -23.13
CA GLU A 250 16.85 30.65 -22.57
C GLU A 250 16.78 32.18 -22.54
N ALA A 251 17.09 32.77 -21.37
CA ALA A 251 16.89 34.18 -21.01
C ALA A 251 15.48 34.58 -20.53
N ALA A 252 15.22 34.34 -19.24
CA ALA A 252 14.39 35.21 -18.42
C ALA A 252 14.86 35.16 -16.96
N GLY A 253 16.08 35.67 -16.73
CA GLY A 253 16.48 36.17 -15.42
C GLY A 253 15.73 37.46 -15.13
N GLY A 254 14.50 37.32 -14.62
CA GLY A 254 13.74 38.40 -14.00
C GLY A 254 13.48 37.99 -12.56
N GLU A 255 13.86 38.85 -11.62
CA GLU A 255 13.74 38.64 -10.17
C GLU A 255 12.42 37.93 -9.82
N ALA A 256 12.53 36.66 -9.44
CA ALA A 256 11.39 35.89 -8.98
C ALA A 256 10.89 36.55 -7.69
N ALA A 257 9.68 37.11 -7.73
CA ALA A 257 8.98 37.51 -6.52
C ALA A 257 9.09 36.38 -5.48
N ASP A 258 9.59 36.69 -4.29
CA ASP A 258 9.78 35.72 -3.21
C ASP A 258 8.47 34.97 -2.99
N GLY A 259 8.45 33.68 -3.34
CA GLY A 259 7.23 32.90 -3.35
C GLY A 259 6.62 32.77 -1.96
N LEU A 260 7.44 32.78 -0.92
CA LEU A 260 6.99 32.75 0.47
C LEU A 260 6.29 34.06 0.86
N ALA A 261 6.84 35.20 0.44
CA ALA A 261 6.20 36.51 0.63
C ALA A 261 4.89 36.67 -0.14
N ALA A 262 4.71 35.93 -1.24
CA ALA A 262 3.46 35.94 -2.01
C ALA A 262 2.32 35.16 -1.33
N VAL A 263 2.63 34.24 -0.41
CA VAL A 263 1.64 33.36 0.23
C VAL A 263 1.50 33.56 1.73
N GLY A 264 2.46 34.22 2.38
CA GLY A 264 2.45 34.45 3.83
C GLY A 264 3.23 35.69 4.24
N THR A 265 3.10 36.05 5.51
CA THR A 265 3.84 37.16 6.13
C THR A 265 5.05 36.62 6.90
N PRO A 266 6.24 37.21 6.76
CA PRO A 266 7.42 36.75 7.48
C PRO A 266 7.25 36.96 8.99
N LEU A 267 7.73 36.00 9.77
CA LEU A 267 7.74 36.04 11.23
C LEU A 267 9.14 36.38 11.75
N GLY A 268 9.21 36.97 12.94
CA GLY A 268 10.49 37.27 13.60
C GLY A 268 11.27 36.01 13.99
N SER A 269 12.57 36.17 14.22
CA SER A 269 13.49 35.08 14.59
C SER A 269 13.02 34.27 15.81
N ASP A 270 12.47 34.94 16.81
CA ASP A 270 12.06 34.30 18.07
C ASP A 270 10.85 33.39 17.85
N GLU A 271 9.91 33.85 17.02
CA GLU A 271 8.74 33.04 16.64
C GLU A 271 9.15 31.88 15.73
N ALA A 272 10.07 32.11 14.79
CA ALA A 272 10.62 31.04 13.96
C ALA A 272 11.29 29.95 14.81
N ALA A 273 12.08 30.35 15.83
CA ALA A 273 12.70 29.43 16.78
C ALA A 273 11.66 28.67 17.63
N ARG A 274 10.58 29.33 18.07
CA ARG A 274 9.47 28.67 18.78
C ARG A 274 8.80 27.61 17.92
N LEU A 275 8.44 27.95 16.68
CA LEU A 275 7.78 27.02 15.75
C LEU A 275 8.70 25.85 15.38
N ALA A 276 10.01 26.11 15.24
CA ALA A 276 11.01 25.05 15.09
C ALA A 276 11.00 24.07 16.26
N ALA A 277 10.92 24.56 17.50
CA ALA A 277 10.84 23.73 18.69
C ALA A 277 9.57 22.87 18.72
N VAL A 278 8.42 23.43 18.32
CA VAL A 278 7.15 22.66 18.18
C VAL A 278 7.30 21.53 17.15
N CYS A 279 7.97 21.79 16.02
CA CYS A 279 8.22 20.73 15.04
C CYS A 279 9.09 19.60 15.62
N VAL A 280 10.13 19.94 16.39
CA VAL A 280 10.99 18.94 17.05
C VAL A 280 10.19 18.11 18.06
N GLU A 281 9.33 18.76 18.85
CA GLU A 281 8.46 18.09 19.83
C GLU A 281 7.51 17.09 19.15
N LEU A 282 6.87 17.48 18.05
CA LEU A 282 5.97 16.62 17.28
C LEU A 282 6.63 15.36 16.71
N LEU A 283 7.95 15.38 16.52
CA LEU A 283 8.70 14.22 16.04
C LEU A 283 9.05 13.22 17.16
N GLY A 284 8.83 13.57 18.43
CA GLY A 284 8.96 12.67 19.57
C GLY A 284 10.41 12.36 19.98
N ARG A 285 11.37 13.25 19.69
CA ARG A 285 12.79 13.08 20.04
C ARG A 285 13.36 14.29 20.78
N SER A 286 14.30 14.04 21.68
CA SER A 286 15.19 15.05 22.28
C SER A 286 16.26 15.46 21.26
N ALA A 287 15.86 16.09 20.14
CA ALA A 287 16.83 16.64 19.21
C ALA A 287 17.39 17.96 19.75
N SER A 288 18.70 18.17 19.59
CA SER A 288 19.30 19.49 19.77
C SER A 288 18.67 20.45 18.74
N PRO A 289 18.19 21.64 19.13
CA PRO A 289 17.43 22.57 18.27
C PRO A 289 18.30 23.30 17.23
N SER A 290 19.32 22.66 16.67
CA SER A 290 20.13 23.26 15.61
C SER A 290 19.42 23.14 14.25
N SER A 291 18.50 24.09 14.03
CA SER A 291 17.80 24.44 12.79
C SER A 291 16.61 23.57 12.38
N ALA A 292 15.45 24.21 12.21
CA ALA A 292 14.29 23.61 11.54
C ALA A 292 14.57 23.16 10.09
N ALA A 293 15.64 23.64 9.48
CA ALA A 293 16.10 23.16 8.18
C ALA A 293 16.54 21.69 8.22
N ALA A 294 17.02 21.20 9.37
CA ALA A 294 17.39 19.79 9.57
C ALA A 294 16.19 18.84 9.50
N LEU A 295 14.96 19.37 9.54
CA LEU A 295 13.73 18.60 9.42
C LEU A 295 13.35 18.32 7.97
N LEU A 296 13.89 19.10 7.02
CA LEU A 296 13.52 19.01 5.62
C LEU A 296 14.26 17.87 4.93
N LEU A 297 13.72 17.48 3.76
CA LEU A 297 14.26 16.37 2.98
C LEU A 297 15.70 16.67 2.53
N GLU A 298 16.66 15.98 3.14
CA GLU A 298 18.03 15.90 2.64
C GLU A 298 18.10 14.94 1.44
N SER A 299 18.77 15.38 0.38
CA SER A 299 18.93 14.61 -0.87
C SER A 299 20.37 14.64 -1.36
N THR A 300 20.88 13.50 -1.82
CA THR A 300 22.19 13.41 -2.51
C THR A 300 22.04 13.22 -4.01
N PRO A 301 22.99 13.69 -4.83
CA PRO A 301 23.00 13.41 -6.26
C PRO A 301 22.96 11.90 -6.56
N LEU A 302 22.22 11.52 -7.60
CA LEU A 302 22.22 10.17 -8.15
C LEU A 302 23.49 9.95 -8.98
N ASP A 303 24.34 9.03 -8.50
CA ASP A 303 25.53 8.55 -9.20
C ASP A 303 25.36 7.08 -9.64
N ARG A 304 26.27 6.58 -10.47
CA ARG A 304 26.24 5.19 -10.97
C ARG A 304 26.31 4.15 -9.86
N SER A 305 27.09 4.38 -8.80
CA SER A 305 27.24 3.44 -7.69
C SER A 305 25.93 3.26 -6.92
N ARG A 306 25.14 4.34 -6.81
CA ARG A 306 23.82 4.35 -6.17
C ARG A 306 22.70 3.87 -7.09
N LEU A 307 22.88 3.95 -8.41
CA LEU A 307 21.92 3.42 -9.38
C LEU A 307 21.69 1.92 -9.16
N ASP A 308 22.75 1.17 -8.86
CA ASP A 308 22.65 -0.26 -8.59
C ASP A 308 21.92 -0.59 -7.28
N SER A 309 22.11 0.21 -6.23
CA SER A 309 21.48 -0.04 -4.94
C SER A 309 19.96 0.14 -4.98
N LEU A 310 19.43 0.93 -5.93
CA LEU A 310 17.99 1.09 -6.15
C LEU A 310 17.27 -0.22 -6.52
N ARG A 311 18.00 -1.26 -6.93
CA ARG A 311 17.44 -2.59 -7.23
C ARG A 311 17.17 -3.43 -5.97
N ALA A 312 17.86 -3.13 -4.87
CA ALA A 312 17.82 -3.96 -3.67
C ALA A 312 16.57 -3.75 -2.81
N SER A 313 15.92 -2.59 -2.91
CA SER A 313 14.72 -2.26 -2.14
C SER A 313 13.69 -1.45 -2.93
N PRO A 314 12.41 -1.48 -2.51
CA PRO A 314 11.36 -0.71 -3.16
C PRO A 314 11.59 0.80 -3.04
N HIS A 315 11.52 1.50 -4.18
CA HIS A 315 11.63 2.95 -4.26
C HIS A 315 10.46 3.56 -5.02
N LEU A 316 10.13 4.80 -4.66
CA LEU A 316 9.23 5.67 -5.38
C LEU A 316 10.01 6.80 -6.05
N VAL A 317 9.52 7.28 -7.18
CA VAL A 317 10.07 8.43 -7.90
C VAL A 317 9.01 9.50 -8.09
N THR A 318 9.38 10.75 -7.87
CA THR A 318 8.59 11.94 -8.20
C THR A 318 9.48 12.95 -8.95
N TRP A 319 8.91 14.05 -9.44
CA TRP A 319 9.69 15.07 -10.12
C TRP A 319 10.33 16.06 -9.13
N ARG A 320 11.53 16.54 -9.47
CA ARG A 320 12.21 17.61 -8.76
C ARG A 320 11.65 18.95 -9.23
N THR A 321 11.10 19.71 -8.30
CA THR A 321 10.61 21.08 -8.53
C THR A 321 11.73 22.08 -8.29
N LEU A 322 11.67 23.22 -8.98
CA LEU A 322 12.53 24.38 -8.71
C LEU A 322 11.89 25.40 -7.75
N GLY A 323 10.85 24.98 -7.02
CA GLY A 323 10.19 25.78 -6.00
C GLY A 323 10.92 25.78 -4.65
N GLU A 324 10.34 26.49 -3.68
CA GLU A 324 10.90 26.60 -2.34
C GLU A 324 10.52 25.41 -1.47
N ARG A 325 11.51 24.68 -0.93
CA ARG A 325 11.26 23.60 0.03
C ARG A 325 10.85 24.18 1.37
N CYS A 326 9.72 23.72 1.89
CA CYS A 326 9.20 24.18 3.18
C CYS A 326 8.49 23.06 3.95
N ALA A 327 8.39 23.25 5.26
CA ALA A 327 7.51 22.47 6.11
C ALA A 327 6.27 23.31 6.44
N LEU A 328 5.08 22.73 6.32
CA LEU A 328 3.84 23.30 6.83
C LEU A 328 3.57 22.74 8.23
N LEU A 329 3.41 23.64 9.19
CA LEU A 329 3.07 23.34 10.58
C LEU A 329 1.64 23.80 10.88
N LEU A 330 0.83 22.87 11.38
CA LEU A 330 -0.39 23.17 12.12
C LEU A 330 -0.09 22.90 13.59
N GLU A 331 -0.02 23.95 14.40
CA GLU A 331 0.29 23.83 15.83
C GLU A 331 -0.77 22.95 16.55
N PRO A 332 -0.41 22.21 17.61
CA PRO A 332 -1.38 21.46 18.43
C PRO A 332 -2.51 22.37 18.94
N ALA A 333 -3.74 21.88 18.92
CA ALA A 333 -4.94 22.67 19.21
C ALA A 333 -5.05 23.02 20.71
N SER A 334 -4.37 24.08 21.14
CA SER A 334 -4.48 24.66 22.50
C SER A 334 -5.32 25.93 22.45
N GLY A 335 -6.65 25.81 22.31
CA GLY A 335 -7.58 26.92 22.55
C GLY A 335 -7.74 27.95 21.42
N GLY A 336 -7.95 27.50 20.18
CA GLY A 336 -8.24 28.35 19.02
C GLY A 336 -7.11 28.24 17.99
N GLY A 337 -7.34 27.47 16.92
CA GLY A 337 -6.29 27.10 15.97
C GLY A 337 -5.57 28.31 15.38
N ALA A 338 -4.27 28.46 15.70
CA ALA A 338 -3.42 29.46 15.07
C ALA A 338 -3.40 29.26 13.54
N PRO A 339 -3.29 30.33 12.74
CA PRO A 339 -3.15 30.18 11.31
C PRO A 339 -1.90 29.34 10.98
N PRO A 340 -1.91 28.55 9.90
CA PRO A 340 -0.79 27.69 9.53
C PRO A 340 0.51 28.48 9.36
N ALA A 341 1.64 27.85 9.62
CA ALA A 341 2.96 28.44 9.37
C ALA A 341 3.75 27.59 8.37
N LEU A 342 4.51 28.25 7.49
CA LEU A 342 5.56 27.62 6.70
C LEU A 342 6.91 27.86 7.36
N ILE A 343 7.78 26.86 7.34
CA ILE A 343 9.17 26.97 7.72
C ILE A 343 10.03 26.65 6.49
N ASP A 344 10.86 27.60 6.08
CA ASP A 344 11.71 27.45 4.90
C ASP A 344 13.03 26.72 5.20
N ALA A 345 13.76 26.36 4.15
CA ALA A 345 15.03 25.65 4.28
C ALA A 345 16.17 26.46 4.91
N ARG A 346 15.97 27.77 5.14
CA ARG A 346 16.91 28.63 5.87
C ARG A 346 16.54 28.76 7.35
N GLY A 347 15.44 28.12 7.78
CA GLY A 347 14.90 28.23 9.13
C GLY A 347 14.02 29.46 9.38
N GLY A 348 13.70 30.22 8.33
CA GLY A 348 12.74 31.33 8.42
C GLY A 348 11.30 30.81 8.51
N ALA A 349 10.45 31.52 9.25
CA ALA A 349 9.03 31.16 9.40
C ALA A 349 8.11 32.21 8.79
N TRP A 350 6.99 31.75 8.24
CA TRP A 350 6.03 32.56 7.49
C TRP A 350 4.61 32.20 7.92
N ARG A 351 3.81 33.18 8.33
CA ARG A 351 2.41 32.96 8.70
C ARG A 351 1.53 32.99 7.46
N LEU A 352 0.81 31.90 7.21
CA LEU A 352 -0.18 31.84 6.14
C LEU A 352 -1.50 32.47 6.59
N PRO A 353 -2.32 32.99 5.65
CA PRO A 353 -3.71 33.30 5.92
C PRO A 353 -4.46 32.09 6.53
N PRO A 354 -5.57 32.33 7.26
CA PRO A 354 -6.39 31.25 7.77
C PRO A 354 -6.82 30.27 6.66
N MET A 355 -6.58 28.98 6.90
CA MET A 355 -6.96 27.88 6.01
C MET A 355 -7.73 26.82 6.79
N LYS A 356 -8.61 26.09 6.13
CA LYS A 356 -9.49 25.09 6.73
C LYS A 356 -8.81 23.73 6.76
N TRP A 357 -8.59 23.18 7.95
CA TRP A 357 -7.99 21.85 8.13
C TRP A 357 -8.94 21.01 8.98
N PRO A 358 -10.02 20.46 8.42
CA PRO A 358 -10.95 19.65 9.20
C PRO A 358 -10.34 18.28 9.50
N ARG A 359 -10.48 17.82 10.73
CA ARG A 359 -10.12 16.47 11.14
C ARG A 359 -11.15 15.48 10.62
N LYS A 360 -10.69 14.36 10.09
CA LYS A 360 -11.54 13.32 9.51
C LYS A 360 -12.59 12.76 10.47
N ALA A 361 -12.23 12.56 11.73
CA ALA A 361 -13.08 11.89 12.72
C ALA A 361 -14.35 12.69 13.08
N ASP A 362 -14.24 14.02 13.21
CA ASP A 362 -15.31 14.84 13.78
C ASP A 362 -15.43 16.25 13.16
N GLY A 363 -14.64 16.57 12.13
CA GLY A 363 -14.67 17.86 11.45
C GLY A 363 -14.08 19.03 12.24
N ARG A 364 -13.62 18.81 13.48
CA ARG A 364 -12.94 19.85 14.28
C ARG A 364 -11.62 20.26 13.61
N PRO A 365 -11.08 21.45 13.90
CA PRO A 365 -9.76 21.85 13.39
C PRO A 365 -8.68 20.83 13.76
N LEU A 366 -8.01 20.30 12.73
CA LEU A 366 -6.86 19.41 12.82
C LEU A 366 -5.64 20.22 13.25
N GLY A 367 -4.98 19.77 14.32
CA GLY A 367 -3.73 20.36 14.83
C GLY A 367 -2.63 19.31 14.91
N GLY A 368 -1.42 19.74 15.28
CA GLY A 368 -0.26 18.86 15.43
C GLY A 368 0.10 18.15 14.12
N VAL A 369 0.10 18.88 13.01
CA VAL A 369 0.47 18.38 11.68
C VAL A 369 1.80 18.96 11.27
N LEU A 370 2.73 18.09 10.86
CA LEU A 370 3.98 18.50 10.22
C LEU A 370 4.08 17.85 8.84
N LEU A 371 4.00 18.67 7.80
CA LEU A 371 3.92 18.25 6.41
C LEU A 371 5.10 18.84 5.63
N LEU A 372 5.76 18.04 4.79
CA LEU A 372 6.82 18.52 3.92
C LEU A 372 6.29 18.80 2.51
N ALA A 373 6.65 19.95 1.94
CA ALA A 373 6.16 20.38 0.63
C ALA A 373 7.18 21.23 -0.15
N ASP A 374 6.96 21.28 -1.46
CA ASP A 374 7.54 22.29 -2.34
C ASP A 374 6.50 23.37 -2.63
N LEU A 375 6.82 24.64 -2.38
CA LEU A 375 6.02 25.79 -2.78
C LEU A 375 6.35 26.16 -4.23
N VAL A 376 5.36 26.04 -5.11
CA VAL A 376 5.50 26.34 -6.55
C VAL A 376 4.46 27.34 -7.01
N CYS A 377 4.77 28.06 -8.09
CA CYS A 377 3.83 28.90 -8.82
C CYS A 377 3.52 28.25 -10.17
N ASP A 378 2.29 27.78 -10.35
CA ASP A 378 1.80 27.32 -11.64
C ASP A 378 1.37 28.53 -12.48
N ARG A 379 1.92 28.65 -13.69
CA ARG A 379 1.56 29.69 -14.67
C ARG A 379 0.74 29.06 -15.80
N GLU A 380 -0.51 29.46 -15.94
CA GLU A 380 -1.38 28.97 -17.01
C GLU A 380 -1.23 29.82 -18.29
N ALA A 381 -1.68 29.30 -19.43
CA ALA A 381 -1.54 29.93 -20.75
C ALA A 381 -2.18 31.33 -20.87
N GLN A 382 -3.10 31.68 -19.96
CA GLN A 382 -3.77 32.99 -19.91
C GLN A 382 -3.08 33.99 -18.95
N GLY A 383 -1.93 33.64 -18.37
CA GLY A 383 -1.18 34.50 -17.46
C GLY A 383 -1.63 34.45 -16.00
N SER A 384 -2.62 33.64 -15.64
CA SER A 384 -3.01 33.39 -14.24
C SER A 384 -1.88 32.64 -13.51
N ALA A 385 -1.55 33.13 -12.31
CA ALA A 385 -0.57 32.55 -11.40
C ALA A 385 -1.29 31.91 -10.21
N VAL A 386 -1.06 30.62 -9.98
CA VAL A 386 -1.65 29.88 -8.86
C VAL A 386 -0.55 29.28 -8.00
N TRP A 387 -0.46 29.72 -6.75
CA TRP A 387 0.47 29.17 -5.78
C TRP A 387 -0.01 27.82 -5.25
N ARG A 388 0.90 26.84 -5.19
CA ARG A 388 0.61 25.50 -4.71
C ARG A 388 1.68 25.00 -3.75
N LEU A 389 1.24 24.39 -2.64
CA LEU A 389 2.06 23.50 -1.83
C LEU A 389 1.93 22.08 -2.38
N LEU A 390 3.02 21.59 -2.95
CA LEU A 390 3.17 20.22 -3.45
C LEU A 390 3.77 19.34 -2.35
N CYS A 391 2.88 18.75 -1.56
CA CYS A 391 3.15 17.94 -0.38
C CYS A 391 3.79 16.62 -0.80
N HIS A 392 4.93 16.28 -0.22
CA HIS A 392 5.69 15.07 -0.57
C HIS A 392 5.97 14.16 0.63
N ASP A 393 5.66 14.59 1.86
CA ASP A 393 5.67 13.71 3.04
C ASP A 393 4.81 14.26 4.19
N LEU A 394 4.47 13.40 5.15
CA LEU A 394 3.75 13.74 6.38
C LEU A 394 4.48 13.12 7.57
N LEU A 395 5.04 13.96 8.44
CA LEU A 395 5.90 13.52 9.55
C LEU A 395 5.17 13.43 10.89
N ALA A 396 4.11 14.22 11.07
CA ALA A 396 3.23 14.14 12.23
C ALA A 396 1.80 14.49 11.83
N CYS A 397 0.82 13.91 12.53
CA CYS A 397 -0.60 14.17 12.32
C CYS A 397 -1.40 13.98 13.60
N ASP A 398 -2.31 14.90 13.91
CA ASP A 398 -3.11 14.92 15.15
C ASP A 398 -2.24 14.75 16.41
N GLY A 399 -1.07 15.38 16.41
CA GLY A 399 -0.09 15.33 17.51
C GLY A 399 0.74 14.04 17.58
N GLN A 400 0.50 13.07 16.71
CA GLN A 400 1.25 11.81 16.69
C GLN A 400 2.40 11.87 15.69
N SER A 401 3.60 11.47 16.14
CA SER A 401 4.76 11.28 15.28
C SER A 401 4.55 10.09 14.34
N LEU A 402 4.86 10.29 13.05
CA LEU A 402 4.75 9.26 12.01
C LEU A 402 6.12 8.85 11.47
N VAL A 403 7.23 9.40 11.99
CA VAL A 403 8.58 9.18 11.43
C VAL A 403 8.97 7.72 11.34
N ASP A 404 8.55 6.88 12.29
CA ASP A 404 8.87 5.44 12.30
C ASP A 404 8.04 4.64 11.29
N GLN A 405 6.98 5.24 10.73
CA GLN A 405 6.16 4.60 9.72
C GLN A 405 6.85 4.64 8.34
N PRO A 406 6.65 3.64 7.47
CA PRO A 406 7.16 3.68 6.09
C PRO A 406 6.61 4.86 5.27
N LEU A 407 7.39 5.35 4.28
CA LEU A 407 6.98 6.45 3.38
C LEU A 407 5.59 6.21 2.77
N GLN A 408 5.31 5.01 2.26
CA GLN A 408 4.01 4.70 1.67
C GLN A 408 2.84 4.93 2.64
N LYS A 409 3.01 4.53 3.90
CA LYS A 409 2.00 4.72 4.95
C LYS A 409 1.82 6.20 5.27
N ARG A 410 2.91 6.96 5.38
CA ARG A 410 2.84 8.41 5.60
C ARG A 410 2.16 9.15 4.45
N LEU A 411 2.44 8.76 3.19
CA LEU A 411 1.75 9.27 2.00
C LEU A 411 0.26 8.88 1.94
N ALA A 412 -0.12 7.73 2.49
CA ALA A 412 -1.52 7.30 2.59
C ALA A 412 -2.27 8.10 3.66
N LEU A 413 -1.63 8.34 4.82
CA LEU A 413 -2.16 9.21 5.88
C LEU A 413 -2.29 10.66 5.42
N LEU A 414 -1.31 11.18 4.66
CA LEU A 414 -1.40 12.50 4.02
C LEU A 414 -2.67 12.63 3.17
N GLU A 415 -2.97 11.64 2.33
CA GLU A 415 -4.17 11.70 1.50
C GLU A 415 -5.44 11.54 2.35
N SER A 416 -5.47 10.56 3.25
CA SER A 416 -6.71 10.15 3.93
C SER A 416 -7.08 11.01 5.14
N GLU A 417 -6.11 11.49 5.91
CA GLU A 417 -6.32 12.23 7.17
C GLU A 417 -6.17 13.74 7.00
N VAL A 418 -5.41 14.21 5.99
CA VAL A 418 -5.15 15.65 5.79
C VAL A 418 -5.87 16.20 4.55
N LEU A 419 -5.68 15.57 3.38
CA LEU A 419 -6.17 16.13 2.11
C LEU A 419 -7.63 15.76 1.80
N ALA A 420 -8.05 14.53 2.08
CA ALA A 420 -9.42 14.09 1.82
C ALA A 420 -10.46 14.88 2.64
N PRO A 421 -10.26 15.16 3.95
CA PRO A 421 -11.19 16.00 4.71
C PRO A 421 -11.34 17.41 4.15
N ARG A 422 -10.28 18.00 3.60
CA ARG A 422 -10.33 19.30 2.92
C ARG A 422 -11.19 19.30 1.65
N LYS A 423 -11.33 18.13 1.01
CA LYS A 423 -12.15 17.93 -0.20
C LYS A 423 -13.58 17.46 0.13
N ALA A 424 -13.93 17.32 1.41
CA ALA A 424 -15.24 16.81 1.81
C ALA A 424 -16.36 17.81 1.47
N PRO A 425 -17.57 17.33 1.14
CA PRO A 425 -18.74 18.19 0.95
C PRO A 425 -18.96 19.12 2.16
N GLY A 426 -19.23 20.40 1.90
CA GLY A 426 -19.42 21.41 2.95
C GLY A 426 -18.15 22.18 3.36
N VAL A 427 -16.97 21.75 2.90
CA VAL A 427 -15.72 22.49 3.13
C VAL A 427 -15.47 23.47 1.98
N ASP A 428 -15.84 24.74 2.20
CA ASP A 428 -15.58 25.79 1.21
C ASP A 428 -14.12 26.28 1.27
N LEU A 429 -13.34 25.98 0.23
CA LEU A 429 -11.95 26.42 0.05
C LEU A 429 -11.80 27.58 -0.97
N SER A 430 -12.90 28.20 -1.39
CA SER A 430 -12.90 29.22 -2.45
C SER A 430 -12.04 30.45 -2.11
N THR A 431 -11.99 30.80 -0.82
CA THR A 431 -11.22 31.93 -0.29
C THR A 431 -9.72 31.64 -0.14
N GLU A 432 -9.30 30.38 -0.20
CA GLU A 432 -7.89 30.01 -0.05
C GLU A 432 -7.13 30.22 -1.37
N LYS A 433 -6.23 31.20 -1.39
CA LYS A 433 -5.38 31.50 -2.56
C LYS A 433 -4.29 30.46 -2.78
N LEU A 434 -3.80 29.84 -1.70
CA LEU A 434 -2.80 28.78 -1.73
C LEU A 434 -3.48 27.42 -1.88
N ARG A 435 -3.14 26.66 -2.93
CA ARG A 435 -3.68 25.32 -3.13
C ARG A 435 -2.76 24.26 -2.55
N VAL A 436 -3.32 23.33 -1.80
CA VAL A 436 -2.55 22.22 -1.19
C VAL A 436 -2.84 20.94 -1.96
N ARG A 437 -1.79 20.28 -2.44
CA ARG A 437 -1.88 19.02 -3.20
C ARG A 437 -0.75 18.09 -2.81
N LYS A 438 -1.00 16.79 -2.79
CA LYS A 438 0.05 15.78 -2.74
C LYS A 438 0.75 15.67 -4.09
N LYS A 439 2.07 15.48 -4.11
CA LYS A 439 2.81 15.09 -5.31
C LYS A 439 2.46 13.67 -5.71
N ASP A 440 2.40 13.45 -7.01
CA ASP A 440 2.29 12.10 -7.52
C ASP A 440 3.64 11.38 -7.36
N PHE A 441 3.57 10.15 -6.87
CA PHE A 441 4.70 9.25 -6.72
C PHE A 441 4.49 8.04 -7.61
N TYR A 442 5.54 7.67 -8.32
CA TYR A 442 5.51 6.63 -9.34
C TYR A 442 6.53 5.55 -9.00
N ARG A 443 6.39 4.38 -9.62
CA ARG A 443 7.47 3.38 -9.64
C ARG A 443 8.57 3.80 -10.58
N LEU A 444 9.78 3.27 -10.36
CA LEU A 444 10.94 3.58 -11.18
C LEU A 444 10.74 3.27 -12.67
N LYS A 445 9.91 2.28 -13.03
CA LYS A 445 9.56 2.01 -14.44
C LYS A 445 8.90 3.17 -15.18
N TYR A 446 8.34 4.15 -14.47
CA TYR A 446 7.72 5.34 -15.06
C TYR A 446 8.70 6.50 -15.24
N ILE A 447 9.99 6.34 -14.89
CA ILE A 447 11.03 7.32 -15.19
C ILE A 447 10.98 7.80 -16.66
N PRO A 448 10.86 6.92 -17.69
CA PRO A 448 10.78 7.37 -19.07
C PRO A 448 9.54 8.25 -19.34
N TYR A 449 8.40 7.90 -18.74
CA TYR A 449 7.17 8.70 -18.83
C TYR A 449 7.34 10.06 -18.16
N LEU A 450 7.94 10.08 -16.96
CA LEU A 450 8.15 11.30 -16.20
C LEU A 450 8.99 12.30 -16.97
N LEU A 451 10.13 11.85 -17.50
CA LEU A 451 11.08 12.69 -18.21
C LEU A 451 10.57 13.15 -19.58
N LYS A 452 9.93 12.25 -20.35
CA LYS A 452 9.56 12.52 -21.75
C LYS A 452 8.17 13.14 -21.89
N GLN A 453 7.26 12.94 -20.94
CA GLN A 453 5.85 13.32 -21.11
C GLN A 453 5.28 14.15 -19.97
N PHE A 454 5.60 13.82 -18.71
CA PHE A 454 5.01 14.50 -17.55
C PHE A 454 5.67 15.85 -17.29
N ILE A 455 6.98 15.86 -17.02
CA ILE A 455 7.74 17.08 -16.67
C ILE A 455 7.60 18.17 -17.75
N PRO A 456 7.71 17.87 -19.06
CA PRO A 456 7.54 18.89 -20.10
C PRO A 456 6.16 19.55 -20.16
N LYS A 457 5.14 18.96 -19.51
CA LYS A 457 3.76 19.47 -19.49
C LYS A 457 3.40 20.18 -18.18
N LEU A 458 4.34 20.28 -17.24
CA LEU A 458 4.10 20.98 -15.98
C LEU A 458 3.98 22.49 -16.22
N THR A 459 3.07 23.12 -15.48
CA THR A 459 2.84 24.57 -15.48
C THR A 459 3.75 25.32 -14.51
N HIS A 460 4.60 24.59 -13.77
CA HIS A 460 5.66 25.11 -12.91
C HIS A 460 7.01 24.52 -13.32
N SER A 461 8.08 25.19 -12.91
CA SER A 461 9.44 24.78 -13.22
C SER A 461 9.85 23.50 -12.48
N ALA A 462 10.39 22.55 -13.23
CA ALA A 462 10.91 21.27 -12.74
C ALA A 462 12.08 20.83 -13.62
N ASP A 463 13.12 20.27 -13.01
CA ASP A 463 14.41 20.04 -13.67
C ASP A 463 15.00 18.66 -13.36
N GLY A 464 14.19 17.69 -12.92
CA GLY A 464 14.74 16.40 -12.55
C GLY A 464 13.77 15.46 -11.86
N LEU A 465 14.35 14.50 -11.14
CA LEU A 465 13.65 13.46 -10.40
C LEU A 465 14.17 13.40 -8.96
N ILE A 466 13.28 13.03 -8.05
CA ILE A 466 13.58 12.68 -6.66
C ILE A 466 13.17 11.23 -6.46
N ILE A 467 14.10 10.39 -6.04
CA ILE A 467 13.89 8.96 -5.78
C ILE A 467 13.99 8.74 -4.27
N LEU A 468 12.97 8.13 -3.67
CA LEU A 468 12.87 7.88 -2.24
C LEU A 468 12.63 6.40 -1.93
N PRO A 469 13.22 5.85 -0.86
CA PRO A 469 12.88 4.51 -0.39
C PRO A 469 11.42 4.48 0.08
N ALA A 470 10.67 3.47 -0.37
CA ALA A 470 9.23 3.39 -0.17
C ALA A 470 8.87 2.84 1.21
N ASP A 471 9.67 1.91 1.72
CA ASP A 471 9.32 1.06 2.86
C ASP A 471 10.16 1.36 4.11
N THR A 472 10.78 2.53 4.19
CA THR A 472 11.67 2.91 5.31
C THR A 472 11.10 4.05 6.15
N PRO A 473 11.45 4.10 7.45
CA PRO A 473 11.24 5.27 8.31
C PRO A 473 11.83 6.57 7.74
N TYR A 474 11.39 7.71 8.28
CA TYR A 474 12.00 9.01 8.04
C TYR A 474 13.30 9.09 8.87
N PRO A 475 14.45 9.43 8.26
CA PRO A 475 15.69 9.68 8.99
C PRO A 475 15.58 11.05 9.68
N VAL A 476 15.52 11.03 11.01
CA VAL A 476 15.44 12.25 11.83
C VAL A 476 16.84 12.77 12.22
N GLU A 477 17.88 11.99 11.93
CA GLU A 477 19.27 12.34 12.21
C GLU A 477 19.89 13.11 11.04
N THR A 478 20.60 14.20 11.34
CA THR A 478 21.28 15.04 10.36
C THR A 478 22.36 14.27 9.61
N GLY A 479 22.50 14.55 8.30
CA GLY A 479 23.53 13.93 7.47
C GLY A 479 23.19 12.53 6.95
N ASN A 480 21.96 12.06 7.14
CA ASN A 480 21.46 10.83 6.52
C ASN A 480 20.52 11.17 5.35
N PRO A 481 21.06 11.34 4.12
CA PRO A 481 20.27 11.75 2.98
C PRO A 481 19.23 10.68 2.65
N ARG A 482 17.98 11.11 2.64
CA ARG A 482 16.85 10.20 2.44
C ARG A 482 16.56 9.94 0.97
N ALA A 483 16.81 10.93 0.13
CA ALA A 483 16.44 10.89 -1.26
C ALA A 483 17.66 10.96 -2.18
N LEU A 484 17.55 10.32 -3.34
CA LEU A 484 18.47 10.54 -4.44
C LEU A 484 17.85 11.56 -5.40
N GLU A 485 18.59 12.59 -5.77
CA GLU A 485 18.17 13.56 -6.76
C GLU A 485 18.92 13.37 -8.08
N TRP A 486 18.17 13.29 -9.17
CA TRP A 486 18.71 13.33 -10.52
C TRP A 486 18.31 14.64 -11.18
N ARG A 487 19.27 15.34 -11.79
CA ARG A 487 19.05 16.63 -12.45
C ARG A 487 19.24 16.53 -13.96
N LYS A 488 18.33 17.13 -14.71
CA LYS A 488 18.41 17.23 -16.17
C LYS A 488 19.51 18.19 -16.56
N GLY A 489 20.33 17.82 -17.55
CA GLY A 489 21.44 18.65 -18.00
C GLY A 489 22.72 18.53 -17.17
N SER A 490 22.80 17.58 -16.23
CA SER A 490 24.06 17.20 -15.55
C SER A 490 25.05 16.64 -16.59
N SER A 491 25.83 17.51 -17.24
CA SER A 491 26.81 17.11 -18.26
C SER A 491 28.20 16.96 -17.65
N SER A 492 28.76 15.76 -17.84
CA SER A 492 30.19 15.43 -17.75
C SER A 492 30.87 15.69 -16.41
N GLY A 493 30.78 14.68 -15.54
CA GLY A 493 31.67 14.43 -14.41
C GLY A 493 31.73 12.92 -14.17
N ASP A 494 32.80 12.43 -13.55
CA ASP A 494 32.93 11.00 -13.26
C ASP A 494 31.81 10.55 -12.30
N GLY A 495 31.10 9.47 -12.65
CA GLY A 495 29.95 8.95 -11.87
C GLY A 495 28.57 9.56 -12.13
N VAL A 496 28.41 10.62 -12.93
CA VAL A 496 27.10 11.23 -13.23
C VAL A 496 26.26 10.33 -14.15
N VAL A 497 24.99 10.09 -13.78
CA VAL A 497 24.04 9.31 -14.58
C VAL A 497 23.36 10.19 -15.63
N GLY A 498 23.57 9.89 -16.91
CA GLY A 498 22.92 10.62 -18.02
C GLY A 498 21.44 10.28 -18.17
N GLU A 499 20.66 11.14 -18.84
CA GLU A 499 19.22 10.90 -19.07
C GLU A 499 18.96 9.58 -19.83
N LYS A 500 19.71 9.34 -20.92
CA LYS A 500 19.61 8.11 -21.72
C LYS A 500 19.96 6.87 -20.89
N GLU A 501 20.99 6.98 -20.06
CA GLU A 501 21.46 5.91 -19.17
C GLU A 501 20.40 5.58 -18.13
N LEU A 502 19.83 6.59 -17.46
CA LEU A 502 18.78 6.42 -16.45
C LEU A 502 17.50 5.81 -17.05
N VAL A 503 17.09 6.26 -18.24
CA VAL A 503 15.93 5.72 -18.96
C VAL A 503 16.16 4.25 -19.32
N LEU A 504 17.30 3.93 -19.93
CA LEU A 504 17.64 2.55 -20.31
C LEU A 504 17.70 1.65 -19.08
N TRP A 505 18.30 2.12 -17.99
CA TRP A 505 18.36 1.38 -16.73
C TRP A 505 16.96 1.09 -16.19
N ALA A 506 16.07 2.09 -16.16
CA ALA A 506 14.71 1.93 -15.67
C ALA A 506 13.91 0.92 -16.51
N GLU A 507 13.99 1.01 -17.84
CA GLU A 507 13.31 0.10 -18.77
C GLU A 507 13.84 -1.34 -18.69
N THR A 508 15.14 -1.50 -18.44
CA THR A 508 15.79 -2.81 -18.33
C THR A 508 15.40 -3.55 -17.05
N HIS A 509 15.35 -2.83 -15.92
CA HIS A 509 15.25 -3.45 -14.60
C HIS A 509 13.84 -3.40 -13.98
N PHE A 510 12.96 -2.54 -14.47
CA PHE A 510 11.61 -2.38 -13.91
C PHE A 510 10.56 -2.42 -15.03
N LYS A 511 9.82 -3.54 -15.13
CA LYS A 511 8.76 -3.75 -16.14
C LYS A 511 7.35 -3.48 -15.61
#